data_AF-A0A542Y3G7-F1
#
_entry.id   AF-A0A542Y3G7-F1
#
_cell.length_a   1.000
_cell.length_b   1.000
_cell.length_c   1.000
_cell.angle_alpha   90.00
_cell.angle_beta   90.00
_cell.angle_gamma   90.00
#
_symmetry.space_group_name_H-M   'P 1'
#
loop_
_entity.id
_entity.type
_entity.pdbx_description
1 polymer ?
#
loop_
_entity_poly.entity_id
_entity_poly.type
_entity_poly.pdbx_seq_one_letter_code
_entity_poly.pdbx_strand_id
1 'polypeptide(L)'
;MSSPEHTSPEHTTPEHAPPVAPSPAAEVRHEPPTTTGALVLEPGDLALPDTVHLHEAVQINDDDSDERITAKLRTHGVRIGKGMISPRVFWPALLIVLALVAYAVIWPAGAESTFSSVQGWIVENLGWYYMLIVAAFIAIAATLGFSRLGRIRLGRDDDEPEFGLLSWFSMLFAAGMGIGLVFYGVGEPLTYATVDPKPGWEGNEAKLAGLAMAQTFVHWGIHPWAIYAIIGLSIAYAIHRRGRPVSIRWALEPLFGERVKGWTGDVIDVLAILGTVFGVATSLGLGVQQISAGMLKMGIVDRVDNTTLVVLIIVVTLIAMMSVISGIGAGMKWLSNINLSLAGVLLISLLLLGPTLFLFQNLTESIGFYLANFMQMTFDVGAFQRGEGTSWFANWTIFYWGWWISWSPFVGIFIARISRGRTVREFVAGVMLVPTFVGILWFSVLGGSGLFRQFFGAGDLVTDGKVDVDSVLFTILGDLPLGTIFSALGIVLVAIFFITSSDSGSLVVDMLASGGHPNPPTWSRVLWSVIEGLVAIALLLAGGLKSLQAAALATALPFSVILLLMAFATVKALRIDDRVLERAERNERIDRLTEHMTAQLAENIGDHPAIETFVDDRIDYRIGRTRGAFPPRKSQPK
;
A
#
# COMPACT_ATOMS: atom_id res chain seq x y z
N MET A 1 -29.03 -63.52 -55.56
CA MET A 1 -28.72 -63.36 -54.13
C MET A 1 -30.03 -63.18 -53.38
N SER A 2 -30.14 -63.72 -52.18
CA SER A 2 -31.40 -64.29 -51.67
C SER A 2 -32.40 -63.30 -51.08
N SER A 3 -33.68 -63.61 -51.27
CA SER A 3 -34.91 -62.92 -50.84
C SER A 3 -35.46 -63.50 -49.51
N PRO A 4 -36.68 -63.18 -49.01
CA PRO A 4 -37.48 -61.92 -49.04
C PRO A 4 -38.25 -61.60 -47.70
N GLU A 5 -39.19 -60.62 -47.81
CA GLU A 5 -40.46 -60.46 -47.05
C GLU A 5 -40.45 -59.68 -45.70
N HIS A 6 -41.54 -59.03 -45.22
CA HIS A 6 -42.95 -58.91 -45.71
C HIS A 6 -43.58 -57.48 -45.42
N THR A 7 -44.79 -57.25 -45.94
CA THR A 7 -45.87 -56.22 -45.70
C THR A 7 -46.06 -55.63 -44.27
N SER A 8 -46.77 -54.52 -43.94
CA SER A 8 -47.78 -53.63 -44.62
C SER A 8 -47.99 -52.27 -43.83
N PRO A 9 -48.90 -51.33 -44.20
CA PRO A 9 -48.78 -49.89 -43.86
C PRO A 9 -49.87 -49.26 -42.90
N GLU A 10 -49.78 -47.92 -42.75
CA GLU A 10 -50.81 -46.91 -42.37
C GLU A 10 -51.54 -46.97 -41.01
N HIS A 11 -51.43 -45.90 -40.20
CA HIS A 11 -52.54 -44.93 -40.00
C HIS A 11 -52.19 -43.72 -39.10
N THR A 12 -52.90 -42.62 -39.33
CA THR A 12 -52.93 -41.36 -38.58
C THR A 12 -53.79 -41.41 -37.30
N THR A 13 -53.45 -40.65 -36.25
CA THR A 13 -54.41 -40.22 -35.19
C THR A 13 -54.05 -38.85 -34.58
N PRO A 14 -55.02 -38.08 -34.04
CA PRO A 14 -54.83 -36.68 -33.62
C PRO A 14 -54.82 -36.43 -32.10
N GLU A 15 -54.27 -35.25 -31.74
CA GLU A 15 -54.70 -34.33 -30.67
C GLU A 15 -55.20 -34.87 -29.31
N HIS A 16 -54.40 -34.69 -28.25
CA HIS A 16 -54.90 -34.60 -26.86
C HIS A 16 -54.06 -33.62 -26.00
N ALA A 17 -54.74 -32.93 -25.07
CA ALA A 17 -54.21 -31.85 -24.25
C ALA A 17 -53.22 -32.32 -23.16
N PRO A 18 -52.31 -31.45 -22.67
CA PRO A 18 -51.31 -31.83 -21.67
C PRO A 18 -51.94 -32.09 -20.29
N PRO A 19 -51.44 -33.10 -19.54
CA PRO A 19 -51.90 -33.37 -18.18
C PRO A 19 -51.38 -32.33 -17.16
N VAL A 20 -52.15 -32.19 -16.08
CA VAL A 20 -51.98 -31.16 -15.03
C VAL A 20 -50.67 -31.35 -14.25
N ALA A 21 -50.00 -30.23 -13.93
CA ALA A 21 -48.76 -30.20 -13.16
C ALA A 21 -48.94 -30.66 -11.70
N PRO A 22 -47.94 -31.31 -11.08
CA PRO A 22 -47.97 -31.63 -9.66
C PRO A 22 -47.93 -30.35 -8.79
N SER A 23 -48.66 -30.38 -7.68
CA SER A 23 -48.66 -29.31 -6.68
C SER A 23 -47.24 -29.06 -6.15
N PRO A 24 -46.83 -27.80 -5.91
CA PRO A 24 -45.54 -27.52 -5.28
C PRO A 24 -45.48 -28.16 -3.89
N ALA A 25 -44.37 -28.83 -3.60
CA ALA A 25 -44.02 -29.21 -2.24
C ALA A 25 -43.85 -27.93 -1.41
N ALA A 26 -44.39 -27.92 -0.19
CA ALA A 26 -44.22 -26.79 0.70
C ALA A 26 -42.74 -26.68 1.10
N GLU A 27 -42.08 -25.59 0.70
CA GLU A 27 -40.80 -25.20 1.29
C GLU A 27 -41.00 -25.00 2.80
N VAL A 28 -40.43 -25.90 3.59
CA VAL A 28 -40.28 -25.71 5.02
C VAL A 28 -39.30 -24.56 5.21
N ARG A 29 -39.82 -23.35 5.40
CA ARG A 29 -39.01 -22.22 5.85
C ARG A 29 -38.43 -22.56 7.21
N HIS A 30 -37.12 -22.73 7.29
CA HIS A 30 -36.41 -22.66 8.55
C HIS A 30 -36.54 -21.23 9.08
N GLU A 31 -37.44 -21.03 10.06
CA GLU A 31 -37.34 -19.86 10.92
C GLU A 31 -36.02 -19.95 11.71
N PRO A 32 -35.26 -18.85 11.86
CA PRO A 32 -34.08 -18.86 12.71
C PRO A 32 -34.53 -19.16 14.16
N PRO A 33 -33.80 -20.01 14.91
CA PRO A 33 -34.21 -20.37 16.26
C PRO A 33 -34.30 -19.13 17.13
N THR A 34 -35.48 -18.91 17.74
CA THR A 34 -35.71 -17.83 18.68
C THR A 34 -34.95 -18.10 19.97
N THR A 35 -33.74 -17.52 20.06
CA THR A 35 -32.80 -17.67 21.16
C THR A 35 -33.32 -17.08 22.48
N THR A 36 -34.22 -17.81 23.13
CA THR A 36 -34.63 -17.58 24.53
C THR A 36 -33.62 -18.24 25.48
N GLY A 37 -32.34 -17.94 25.25
CA GLY A 37 -31.20 -18.40 26.02
C GLY A 37 -30.29 -17.21 26.28
N ALA A 38 -30.52 -16.51 27.40
CA ALA A 38 -29.65 -15.44 27.82
C ALA A 38 -28.31 -16.02 28.28
N LEU A 39 -27.39 -16.20 27.33
CA LEU A 39 -25.99 -16.52 27.56
C LEU A 39 -25.43 -15.58 28.64
N VAL A 40 -24.65 -16.12 29.57
CA VAL A 40 -23.96 -15.34 30.59
C VAL A 40 -22.85 -14.54 29.92
N LEU A 41 -23.21 -13.37 29.39
CA LEU A 41 -22.27 -12.40 28.85
C LEU A 41 -21.47 -11.82 30.02
N GLU A 42 -20.14 -11.89 29.94
CA GLU A 42 -19.31 -11.18 30.91
C GLU A 42 -19.58 -9.66 30.79
N PRO A 43 -19.51 -8.89 31.89
CA PRO A 43 -19.85 -7.47 31.87
C PRO A 43 -19.08 -6.62 30.85
N GLY A 44 -17.88 -7.06 30.44
CA GLY A 44 -17.08 -6.41 29.40
C GLY A 44 -17.54 -6.69 27.97
N ASP A 45 -18.24 -7.80 27.72
CA ASP A 45 -18.65 -8.24 26.37
C ASP A 45 -19.91 -7.53 25.88
N LEU A 46 -20.74 -7.03 26.80
CA LEU A 46 -21.93 -6.20 26.52
C LEU A 46 -21.61 -4.87 25.82
N ALA A 47 -20.35 -4.42 25.87
CA ALA A 47 -19.88 -3.20 25.23
C ALA A 47 -19.19 -3.44 23.85
N LEU A 48 -19.03 -4.71 23.44
CA LEU A 48 -18.46 -5.06 22.15
C LEU A 48 -19.56 -5.15 21.08
N PRO A 49 -19.33 -4.64 19.86
CA PRO A 49 -20.26 -4.83 18.74
C PRO A 49 -20.26 -6.29 18.31
N ASP A 50 -21.38 -6.78 17.79
CA ASP A 50 -21.49 -8.18 17.34
C ASP A 50 -20.62 -8.47 16.09
N THR A 51 -20.30 -7.43 15.31
CA THR A 51 -19.31 -7.51 14.23
C THR A 51 -18.57 -6.17 14.06
N VAL A 52 -17.32 -6.24 13.57
CA VAL A 52 -16.58 -5.05 13.14
C VAL A 52 -16.97 -4.57 11.74
N HIS A 53 -17.57 -5.44 10.91
CA HIS A 53 -17.91 -5.11 9.53
C HIS A 53 -19.08 -4.12 9.46
N LEU A 54 -19.03 -3.14 8.55
CA LEU A 54 -20.22 -2.37 8.20
C LEU A 54 -21.23 -3.23 7.44
N HIS A 55 -22.50 -2.83 7.46
CA HIS A 55 -23.55 -3.49 6.69
C HIS A 55 -23.25 -3.41 5.19
N GLU A 56 -23.42 -4.51 4.45
CA GLU A 56 -23.04 -4.63 3.02
C GLU A 56 -23.66 -3.53 2.15
N ALA A 57 -24.91 -3.15 2.43
CA ALA A 57 -25.61 -2.06 1.76
C ALA A 57 -24.87 -0.70 1.72
N VAL A 58 -23.91 -0.44 2.62
CA VAL A 58 -23.05 0.77 2.57
C VAL A 58 -21.63 0.50 2.09
N GLN A 59 -21.17 -0.75 2.02
CA GLN A 59 -19.83 -1.09 1.52
C GLN A 59 -19.75 -0.84 0.01
N ILE A 60 -18.63 -0.31 -0.49
CA ILE A 60 -18.41 -0.11 -1.93
C ILE A 60 -17.86 -1.43 -2.51
N ASN A 61 -18.55 -1.96 -3.51
CA ASN A 61 -18.18 -3.19 -4.20
C ASN A 61 -17.64 -2.87 -5.61
N ASP A 62 -16.85 -3.78 -6.18
CA ASP A 62 -16.23 -3.61 -7.49
C ASP A 62 -17.24 -3.62 -8.67
N ASP A 63 -18.47 -4.11 -8.45
CA ASP A 63 -19.58 -4.15 -9.39
C ASP A 63 -20.56 -2.96 -9.27
N ASP A 64 -20.36 -2.05 -8.32
CA ASP A 64 -21.21 -0.87 -8.16
C ASP A 64 -21.05 0.12 -9.34
N SER A 65 -22.18 0.62 -9.87
CA SER A 65 -22.15 1.75 -10.80
C SER A 65 -21.74 3.05 -10.10
N ASP A 66 -21.15 4.00 -10.83
CA ASP A 66 -20.70 5.30 -10.30
C ASP A 66 -21.78 6.05 -9.51
N GLU A 67 -23.06 5.92 -9.91
CA GLU A 67 -24.20 6.47 -9.18
C GLU A 67 -24.40 5.80 -7.81
N ARG A 68 -24.29 4.46 -7.75
CA ARG A 68 -24.41 3.66 -6.53
C ARG A 68 -23.21 3.89 -5.60
N ILE A 69 -21.99 3.98 -6.14
CA ILE A 69 -20.79 4.39 -5.40
C ILE A 69 -21.00 5.79 -4.82
N THR A 70 -21.41 6.77 -5.64
CA THR A 70 -21.67 8.15 -5.20
C THR A 70 -22.75 8.22 -4.11
N ALA A 71 -23.79 7.39 -4.19
CA ALA A 71 -24.80 7.27 -3.14
C ALA A 71 -24.21 6.72 -1.83
N LYS A 72 -23.41 5.64 -1.90
CA LYS A 72 -22.72 5.05 -0.72
C LYS A 72 -21.70 6.03 -0.10
N LEU A 73 -20.93 6.76 -0.90
CA LEU A 73 -20.06 7.84 -0.40
C LEU A 73 -20.84 8.90 0.38
N ARG A 74 -22.03 9.29 -0.08
CA ARG A 74 -22.91 10.22 0.63
C ARG A 74 -23.47 9.65 1.94
N THR A 75 -23.79 8.36 2.04
CA THR A 75 -24.23 7.76 3.33
C THR A 75 -23.11 7.71 4.36
N HIS A 76 -21.84 7.60 3.92
CA HIS A 76 -20.68 7.80 4.80
C HIS A 76 -20.47 9.27 5.23
N GLY A 77 -21.22 10.22 4.67
CA GLY A 77 -21.12 11.66 4.98
C GLY A 77 -20.21 12.47 4.05
N VAL A 78 -19.68 11.84 3.00
CA VAL A 78 -18.81 12.50 2.02
C VAL A 78 -19.64 13.42 1.11
N ARG A 79 -19.18 14.67 0.91
CA ARG A 79 -19.87 15.66 0.08
C ARG A 79 -19.36 15.63 -1.35
N ILE A 80 -19.98 14.81 -2.20
CA ILE A 80 -19.68 14.74 -3.64
C ILE A 80 -20.45 15.81 -4.43
N GLY A 81 -19.70 16.70 -5.11
CA GLY A 81 -20.21 17.81 -5.92
C GLY A 81 -20.37 17.48 -7.41
N LYS A 82 -20.51 18.52 -8.25
CA LYS A 82 -20.51 18.38 -9.72
C LYS A 82 -19.15 17.85 -10.18
N GLY A 83 -19.15 16.92 -11.15
CA GLY A 83 -17.93 16.30 -11.67
C GLY A 83 -17.28 15.29 -10.72
N MET A 84 -18.05 14.69 -9.79
CA MET A 84 -17.65 13.66 -8.81
C MET A 84 -16.55 14.04 -7.80
N ILE A 85 -16.07 15.28 -7.80
CA ILE A 85 -15.09 15.76 -6.81
C ILE A 85 -15.71 15.97 -5.42
N SER A 86 -14.90 15.83 -4.37
CA SER A 86 -15.19 16.27 -3.00
C SER A 86 -14.70 17.71 -2.82
N PRO A 87 -15.58 18.75 -2.86
CA PRO A 87 -15.12 20.14 -2.99
C PRO A 87 -14.32 20.64 -1.79
N ARG A 88 -14.49 20.01 -0.61
CA ARG A 88 -13.76 20.34 0.63
C ARG A 88 -12.33 19.81 0.67
N VAL A 89 -12.00 18.86 -0.20
CA VAL A 89 -10.67 18.27 -0.32
C VAL A 89 -10.00 18.76 -1.60
N PHE A 90 -10.71 18.64 -2.73
CA PHE A 90 -10.23 19.02 -4.05
C PHE A 90 -9.75 20.48 -4.12
N TRP A 91 -10.60 21.45 -3.75
CA TRP A 91 -10.25 22.87 -3.93
C TRP A 91 -9.14 23.34 -2.97
N PRO A 92 -9.14 23.03 -1.66
CA PRO A 92 -8.04 23.42 -0.79
C PRO A 92 -6.70 22.81 -1.21
N ALA A 93 -6.67 21.52 -1.56
CA ALA A 93 -5.45 20.87 -2.03
C ALA A 93 -4.94 21.53 -3.33
N LEU A 94 -5.82 21.71 -4.32
CA LEU A 94 -5.49 22.34 -5.60
C LEU A 94 -4.95 23.77 -5.42
N LEU A 95 -5.62 24.59 -4.60
CA LEU A 95 -5.21 25.98 -4.36
C LEU A 95 -3.87 26.09 -3.62
N ILE A 96 -3.60 25.20 -2.65
CA ILE A 96 -2.32 25.17 -1.93
C ILE A 96 -1.19 24.79 -2.90
N VAL A 97 -1.37 23.74 -3.72
CA VAL A 97 -0.36 23.33 -4.69
C VAL A 97 -0.12 24.42 -5.73
N LEU A 98 -1.17 25.00 -6.33
CA LEU A 98 -1.04 26.07 -7.32
C LEU A 98 -0.40 27.34 -6.72
N ALA A 99 -0.67 27.68 -5.46
CA ALA A 99 -0.02 28.80 -4.79
C ALA A 99 1.49 28.56 -4.58
N LEU A 100 1.90 27.35 -4.21
CA LEU A 100 3.31 26.97 -4.06
C LEU A 100 4.04 26.91 -5.41
N VAL A 101 3.39 26.39 -6.46
CA VAL A 101 3.89 26.42 -7.85
C VAL A 101 4.06 27.87 -8.32
N ALA A 102 3.05 28.72 -8.13
CA ALA A 102 3.12 30.13 -8.50
C ALA A 102 4.24 30.86 -7.75
N TYR A 103 4.41 30.59 -6.45
CA TYR A 103 5.49 31.17 -5.65
C TYR A 103 6.88 30.76 -6.18
N ALA A 104 7.10 29.46 -6.43
CA ALA A 104 8.34 28.93 -6.97
C ALA A 104 8.68 29.44 -8.39
N VAL A 105 7.68 29.66 -9.24
CA VAL A 105 7.87 30.19 -10.60
C VAL A 105 8.05 31.71 -10.63
N ILE A 106 7.29 32.47 -9.82
CA ILE A 106 7.33 33.94 -9.80
C ILE A 106 8.57 34.47 -9.07
N TRP A 107 9.02 33.79 -8.00
CA TRP A 107 10.20 34.18 -7.25
C TRP A 107 11.12 32.99 -6.89
N PRO A 108 11.82 32.40 -7.89
CA PRO A 108 12.67 31.22 -7.72
C PRO A 108 13.66 31.30 -6.54
N ALA A 109 14.47 32.35 -6.48
CA ALA A 109 15.47 32.54 -5.42
C ALA A 109 14.85 32.73 -4.01
N GLY A 110 13.65 33.33 -3.93
CA GLY A 110 12.91 33.43 -2.67
C GLY A 110 12.41 32.07 -2.21
N ALA A 111 11.91 31.27 -3.15
CA ALA A 111 11.46 29.91 -2.90
C ALA A 111 12.61 28.98 -2.49
N GLU A 112 13.75 29.01 -3.20
CA GLU A 112 14.95 28.25 -2.84
C GLU A 112 15.41 28.54 -1.40
N SER A 113 15.53 29.84 -1.06
CA SER A 113 15.92 30.28 0.27
C SER A 113 14.93 29.82 1.35
N THR A 114 13.63 29.92 1.06
CA THR A 114 12.56 29.50 1.98
C THR A 114 12.55 28.00 2.19
N PHE A 115 12.58 27.20 1.12
CA PHE A 115 12.62 25.74 1.19
C PHE A 115 13.88 25.24 1.90
N SER A 116 15.05 25.79 1.58
CA SER A 116 16.31 25.45 2.26
C SER A 116 16.28 25.80 3.75
N SER A 117 15.69 26.94 4.11
CA SER A 117 15.53 27.36 5.52
C SER A 117 14.59 26.43 6.30
N VAL A 118 13.47 26.03 5.68
CA VAL A 118 12.52 25.07 6.27
C VAL A 118 13.18 23.68 6.42
N GLN A 119 13.90 23.20 5.40
CA GLN A 119 14.64 21.93 5.47
C GLN A 119 15.66 21.96 6.61
N GLY A 120 16.50 23.01 6.68
CA GLY A 120 17.49 23.19 7.74
C GLY A 120 16.85 23.19 9.13
N TRP A 121 15.77 23.95 9.32
CA TRP A 121 15.04 23.99 10.59
C TRP A 121 14.47 22.62 10.99
N ILE A 122 13.85 21.89 10.05
CA ILE A 122 13.31 20.54 10.32
C ILE A 122 14.43 19.58 10.72
N VAL A 123 15.55 19.59 10.02
CA VAL A 123 16.65 18.64 10.30
C VAL A 123 17.29 18.96 11.66
N GLU A 124 17.59 20.24 11.93
CA GLU A 124 18.21 20.67 13.18
C GLU A 124 17.32 20.42 14.41
N ASN A 125 16.01 20.70 14.31
CA ASN A 125 15.11 20.70 15.47
C ASN A 125 14.29 19.40 15.59
N LEU A 126 14.06 18.68 14.49
CA LEU A 126 13.16 17.53 14.40
C LEU A 126 13.78 16.29 13.73
N GLY A 127 15.05 16.31 13.32
CA GLY A 127 15.72 15.12 12.75
C GLY A 127 15.65 13.89 13.68
N TRP A 128 15.81 14.11 14.99
CA TRP A 128 15.63 13.06 16.01
C TRP A 128 14.20 12.48 16.03
N TYR A 129 13.18 13.31 15.78
CA TYR A 129 11.78 12.89 15.74
C TYR A 129 11.54 11.97 14.53
N TYR A 130 12.07 12.32 13.35
CA TYR A 130 11.99 11.46 12.16
C TYR A 130 12.64 10.08 12.38
N MET A 131 13.81 10.02 13.03
CA MET A 131 14.44 8.73 13.37
C MET A 131 13.56 7.90 14.34
N LEU A 132 13.02 8.53 15.39
CA LEU A 132 12.20 7.84 16.38
C LEU A 132 10.86 7.34 15.81
N ILE A 133 10.18 8.08 14.93
CA ILE A 133 8.92 7.60 14.34
C ILE A 133 9.15 6.41 13.41
N VAL A 134 10.25 6.39 12.66
CA VAL A 134 10.59 5.25 11.78
C VAL A 134 10.94 4.02 12.62
N ALA A 135 11.73 4.19 13.67
CA ALA A 135 11.99 3.14 14.66
C ALA A 135 10.69 2.62 15.30
N ALA A 136 9.75 3.51 15.64
CA ALA A 136 8.45 3.14 16.18
C ALA A 136 7.58 2.39 15.15
N PHE A 137 7.58 2.78 13.88
CA PHE A 137 6.86 2.05 12.83
C PHE A 137 7.40 0.63 12.63
N ILE A 138 8.73 0.45 12.64
CA ILE A 138 9.36 -0.89 12.61
C ILE A 138 8.88 -1.73 13.80
N ALA A 139 8.97 -1.17 15.02
CA ALA A 139 8.57 -1.86 16.24
C ALA A 139 7.08 -2.22 16.28
N ILE A 140 6.20 -1.30 15.86
CA ILE A 140 4.74 -1.52 15.81
C ILE A 140 4.41 -2.57 14.75
N ALA A 141 4.94 -2.46 13.53
CA ALA A 141 4.69 -3.41 12.46
C ALA A 141 5.14 -4.83 12.86
N ALA A 142 6.38 -4.98 13.35
CA ALA A 142 6.88 -6.25 13.87
C ALA A 142 6.00 -6.80 15.01
N THR A 143 5.61 -5.96 15.97
CA THR A 143 4.70 -6.36 17.06
C THR A 143 3.37 -6.87 16.52
N LEU A 144 2.75 -6.18 15.55
CA LEU A 144 1.50 -6.61 14.93
C LEU A 144 1.66 -7.97 14.24
N GLY A 145 2.71 -8.15 13.42
CA GLY A 145 2.99 -9.40 12.72
C GLY A 145 3.21 -10.61 13.64
N PHE A 146 4.01 -10.45 14.71
CA PHE A 146 4.30 -11.54 15.65
C PHE A 146 3.18 -11.77 16.69
N SER A 147 2.32 -10.80 16.96
CA SER A 147 1.22 -10.94 17.92
C SER A 147 0.06 -11.82 17.43
N ARG A 148 -0.90 -12.09 18.33
CA ARG A 148 -2.21 -12.68 17.99
C ARG A 148 -2.97 -11.88 16.93
N LEU A 149 -2.87 -10.54 16.96
CA LEU A 149 -3.51 -9.65 15.99
C LEU A 149 -3.09 -9.95 14.53
N GLY A 150 -1.92 -10.55 14.35
CA GLY A 150 -1.44 -11.08 13.07
C GLY A 150 -2.36 -12.13 12.42
N ARG A 151 -3.31 -12.72 13.15
CA ARG A 151 -4.27 -13.73 12.64
C ARG A 151 -5.47 -13.13 11.90
N ILE A 152 -5.78 -11.85 12.12
CA ILE A 152 -6.95 -11.18 11.54
C ILE A 152 -6.78 -11.11 10.01
N ARG A 153 -7.84 -11.39 9.24
CA ARG A 153 -7.84 -11.23 7.77
C ARG A 153 -8.21 -9.81 7.37
N LEU A 154 -7.61 -9.33 6.30
CA LEU A 154 -7.91 -8.04 5.65
C LEU A 154 -9.07 -8.23 4.65
N GLY A 155 -10.24 -8.52 5.21
CA GLY A 155 -11.45 -8.92 4.52
C GLY A 155 -12.47 -9.50 5.50
N ARG A 156 -13.40 -10.32 5.01
CA ARG A 156 -14.19 -11.25 5.83
C ARG A 156 -13.30 -12.32 6.47
N ASP A 157 -13.83 -13.05 7.45
CA ASP A 157 -13.07 -14.10 8.16
C ASP A 157 -12.76 -15.32 7.28
N ASP A 158 -13.58 -15.52 6.25
CA ASP A 158 -13.52 -16.56 5.21
C ASP A 158 -12.93 -16.08 3.87
N ASP A 159 -12.73 -14.76 3.67
CA ASP A 159 -12.16 -14.21 2.42
C ASP A 159 -10.80 -14.85 2.09
N GLU A 160 -10.67 -15.41 0.88
CA GLU A 160 -9.39 -15.86 0.33
C GLU A 160 -8.61 -14.69 -0.32
N PRO A 161 -7.27 -14.77 -0.40
CA PRO A 161 -6.48 -13.74 -1.06
C PRO A 161 -6.75 -13.62 -2.56
N GLU A 162 -7.16 -12.42 -2.99
CA GLU A 162 -7.50 -12.12 -4.40
C GLU A 162 -6.34 -12.41 -5.38
N PHE A 163 -5.11 -12.21 -4.93
CA PHE A 163 -3.90 -12.46 -5.70
C PHE A 163 -3.03 -13.54 -5.05
N GLY A 164 -2.63 -14.54 -5.85
CA GLY A 164 -1.64 -15.54 -5.45
C GLY A 164 -0.30 -14.92 -5.05
N LEU A 165 0.45 -15.57 -4.15
CA LEU A 165 1.63 -14.99 -3.48
C LEU A 165 2.67 -14.39 -4.45
N LEU A 166 3.04 -15.11 -5.52
CA LEU A 166 4.02 -14.61 -6.51
C LEU A 166 3.54 -13.37 -7.26
N SER A 167 2.24 -13.30 -7.59
CA SER A 167 1.63 -12.12 -8.20
C SER A 167 1.64 -10.94 -7.22
N TRP A 168 1.21 -11.17 -5.98
CA TRP A 168 1.22 -10.15 -4.92
C TRP A 168 2.62 -9.60 -4.65
N PHE A 169 3.62 -10.47 -4.48
CA PHE A 169 5.02 -10.07 -4.31
C PHE A 169 5.57 -9.28 -5.50
N SER A 170 5.22 -9.68 -6.73
CA SER A 170 5.61 -8.94 -7.94
C SER A 170 5.00 -7.54 -7.98
N MET A 171 3.74 -7.38 -7.56
CA MET A 171 3.06 -6.08 -7.51
C MET A 171 3.53 -5.20 -6.34
N LEU A 172 3.80 -5.77 -5.15
CA LEU A 172 4.44 -5.04 -4.04
C LEU A 172 5.77 -4.43 -4.49
N PHE A 173 6.58 -5.24 -5.17
CA PHE A 173 7.85 -4.82 -5.75
C PHE A 173 7.61 -3.71 -6.80
N ALA A 174 6.71 -3.90 -7.76
CA ALA A 174 6.42 -2.91 -8.80
C ALA A 174 6.03 -1.52 -8.29
N ALA A 175 5.33 -1.43 -7.15
CA ALA A 175 4.72 -0.19 -6.69
C ALA A 175 5.56 0.65 -5.71
N GLY A 176 6.49 0.04 -4.99
CA GLY A 176 7.49 0.79 -4.20
C GLY A 176 8.89 0.79 -4.81
N MET A 177 9.13 0.03 -5.88
CA MET A 177 10.24 0.30 -6.80
C MET A 177 9.97 1.57 -7.57
N GLY A 178 10.95 2.45 -7.65
CA GLY A 178 10.84 3.69 -8.40
C GLY A 178 12.17 4.13 -8.97
N ILE A 179 12.13 5.27 -9.66
CA ILE A 179 13.28 6.02 -10.19
C ILE A 179 14.44 6.05 -9.19
N GLY A 180 14.14 6.25 -7.91
CA GLY A 180 15.12 6.32 -6.84
C GLY A 180 16.10 5.15 -6.74
N LEU A 181 15.68 3.91 -7.01
CA LEU A 181 16.62 2.78 -7.01
C LEU A 181 17.58 2.82 -8.20
N VAL A 182 17.14 3.36 -9.34
CA VAL A 182 17.98 3.53 -10.53
C VAL A 182 18.92 4.72 -10.34
N PHE A 183 18.43 5.80 -9.72
CA PHE A 183 19.18 7.03 -9.40
C PHE A 183 20.28 6.78 -8.37
N TYR A 184 19.90 6.39 -7.15
CA TYR A 184 20.82 6.18 -6.05
C TYR A 184 21.54 4.82 -6.11
N GLY A 185 21.10 3.91 -6.98
CA GLY A 185 21.57 2.51 -7.10
C GLY A 185 23.07 2.32 -7.09
N VAL A 186 23.81 3.19 -7.80
CA VAL A 186 25.27 3.24 -7.81
C VAL A 186 25.79 4.40 -6.95
N GLY A 187 25.19 5.59 -7.09
CA GLY A 187 25.74 6.82 -6.55
C GLY A 187 25.73 6.92 -5.02
N GLU A 188 24.71 6.40 -4.34
CA GLU A 188 24.62 6.47 -2.87
C GLU A 188 25.71 5.65 -2.15
N PRO A 189 25.83 4.32 -2.36
CA PRO A 189 26.86 3.54 -1.69
C PRO A 189 28.28 3.97 -2.09
N LEU A 190 28.48 4.40 -3.35
CA LEU A 190 29.76 4.96 -3.77
C LEU A 190 30.07 6.26 -3.01
N THR A 191 29.10 7.16 -2.86
CA THR A 191 29.27 8.45 -2.18
C THR A 191 29.62 8.28 -0.71
N TYR A 192 28.89 7.43 0.02
CA TYR A 192 29.19 7.12 1.43
C TYR A 192 30.54 6.41 1.63
N ALA A 193 31.03 5.66 0.63
CA ALA A 193 32.31 4.98 0.74
C ALA A 193 33.52 5.87 0.41
N THR A 194 33.30 7.06 -0.17
CA THR A 194 34.37 7.87 -0.78
C THR A 194 34.33 9.35 -0.43
N VAL A 195 33.33 10.10 -0.92
CA VAL A 195 33.35 11.58 -0.91
C VAL A 195 32.52 12.22 0.20
N ASP A 196 31.49 11.53 0.70
CA ASP A 196 30.64 12.00 1.80
C ASP A 196 30.35 10.85 2.81
N PRO A 197 31.40 10.23 3.38
CA PRO A 197 31.23 9.25 4.45
C PRO A 197 30.57 9.91 5.66
N LYS A 198 29.69 9.16 6.33
CA LYS A 198 28.93 9.69 7.47
C LYS A 198 29.89 10.19 8.57
N PRO A 199 29.72 11.42 9.09
CA PRO A 199 30.56 11.94 10.16
C PRO A 199 30.63 11.00 11.38
N GLY A 200 31.86 10.71 11.82
CA GLY A 200 32.14 9.74 12.89
C GLY A 200 32.30 8.29 12.42
N TRP A 201 32.27 8.01 11.11
CA TRP A 201 32.82 6.76 10.58
C TRP A 201 34.33 6.85 10.43
N GLU A 202 35.03 5.88 11.03
CA GLU A 202 36.48 5.72 10.92
C GLU A 202 36.79 4.33 10.34
N GLY A 203 37.86 4.24 9.53
CA GLY A 203 38.32 2.98 8.98
C GLY A 203 39.12 3.14 7.68
N ASN A 204 39.53 2.00 7.13
CA ASN A 204 40.03 1.91 5.76
C ASN A 204 38.87 1.81 4.75
N GLU A 205 39.19 1.88 3.46
CA GLU A 205 38.23 1.80 2.36
C GLU A 205 37.27 0.60 2.48
N ALA A 206 37.79 -0.59 2.82
CA ALA A 206 36.98 -1.79 3.01
C ALA A 206 35.95 -1.65 4.15
N LYS A 207 36.33 -1.02 5.28
CA LYS A 207 35.42 -0.76 6.39
C LYS A 207 34.35 0.27 6.01
N LEU A 208 34.73 1.32 5.28
CA LEU A 208 33.81 2.36 4.80
C LEU A 208 32.84 1.82 3.75
N ALA A 209 33.29 0.97 2.82
CA ALA A 209 32.45 0.30 1.83
C ALA A 209 31.36 -0.56 2.49
N GLY A 210 31.71 -1.37 3.50
CA GLY A 210 30.74 -2.18 4.24
C GLY A 210 29.72 -1.33 5.02
N LEU A 211 30.15 -0.20 5.61
CA LEU A 211 29.25 0.74 6.29
C LEU A 211 28.34 1.49 5.30
N ALA A 212 28.87 1.90 4.16
CA ALA A 212 28.13 2.55 3.07
C ALA A 212 27.00 1.67 2.54
N MET A 213 27.30 0.40 2.24
CA MET A 213 26.32 -0.60 1.84
C MET A 213 25.25 -0.81 2.91
N ALA A 214 25.63 -0.92 4.18
CA ALA A 214 24.68 -1.05 5.29
C ALA A 214 23.77 0.18 5.47
N GLN A 215 24.30 1.39 5.34
CA GLN A 215 23.52 2.64 5.42
C GLN A 215 22.56 2.77 4.25
N THR A 216 22.96 2.34 3.05
CA THR A 216 22.08 2.22 1.88
C THR A 216 20.95 1.21 2.16
N PHE A 217 21.26 0.04 2.74
CA PHE A 217 20.23 -0.93 3.12
C PHE A 217 19.28 -0.42 4.21
N VAL A 218 19.71 0.50 5.08
CA VAL A 218 18.79 1.22 6.00
C VAL A 218 17.82 2.11 5.22
N HIS A 219 18.30 2.90 4.26
CA HIS A 219 17.44 3.84 3.52
C HIS A 219 16.45 3.17 2.55
N TRP A 220 16.76 1.96 2.07
CA TRP A 220 15.96 1.24 1.06
C TRP A 220 15.35 -0.09 1.54
N GLY A 221 15.66 -0.51 2.77
CA GLY A 221 15.23 -1.79 3.37
C GLY A 221 14.12 -1.65 4.42
N ILE A 222 14.30 -2.24 5.60
CA ILE A 222 13.20 -2.44 6.57
C ILE A 222 12.52 -1.11 6.98
N HIS A 223 13.28 -0.03 7.06
CA HIS A 223 12.82 1.28 7.52
C HIS A 223 11.75 1.95 6.63
N PRO A 224 11.96 2.20 5.32
CA PRO A 224 10.89 2.71 4.46
C PRO A 224 9.70 1.75 4.38
N TRP A 225 9.96 0.45 4.29
CA TRP A 225 8.90 -0.54 4.16
C TRP A 225 8.06 -0.70 5.43
N ALA A 226 8.58 -0.33 6.61
CA ALA A 226 7.79 -0.21 7.84
C ALA A 226 6.81 0.98 7.78
N ILE A 227 7.21 2.12 7.21
CA ILE A 227 6.29 3.26 6.97
C ILE A 227 5.12 2.78 6.11
N TYR A 228 5.41 2.13 4.99
CA TYR A 228 4.42 1.61 4.06
C TYR A 228 3.56 0.50 4.65
N ALA A 229 4.12 -0.38 5.48
CA ALA A 229 3.37 -1.40 6.20
C ALA A 229 2.34 -0.78 7.17
N ILE A 230 2.69 0.28 7.90
CA ILE A 230 1.76 0.97 8.79
C ILE A 230 0.59 1.59 8.02
N ILE A 231 0.85 2.40 6.99
CA ILE A 231 -0.22 3.06 6.24
C ILE A 231 -1.06 2.06 5.44
N GLY A 232 -0.42 1.12 4.75
CA GLY A 232 -1.10 0.10 3.95
C GLY A 232 -1.97 -0.82 4.82
N LEU A 233 -1.50 -1.23 5.99
CA LEU A 233 -2.29 -2.04 6.93
C LEU A 233 -3.51 -1.25 7.45
N SER A 234 -3.29 0.01 7.82
CA SER A 234 -4.35 0.88 8.33
C SER A 234 -5.47 1.09 7.30
N ILE A 235 -5.09 1.26 6.03
CA ILE A 235 -6.02 1.45 4.92
C ILE A 235 -6.68 0.12 4.52
N ALA A 236 -5.94 -0.98 4.42
CA ALA A 236 -6.49 -2.30 4.13
C ALA A 236 -7.52 -2.74 5.19
N TYR A 237 -7.24 -2.43 6.46
CA TYR A 237 -8.20 -2.66 7.54
C TYR A 237 -9.43 -1.75 7.40
N ALA A 238 -9.26 -0.46 7.09
CA ALA A 238 -10.39 0.44 6.90
C ALA A 238 -11.28 0.04 5.70
N ILE A 239 -10.68 -0.32 4.57
CA ILE A 239 -11.41 -0.67 3.35
C ILE A 239 -11.95 -2.10 3.43
N HIS A 240 -11.09 -3.11 3.48
CA HIS A 240 -11.49 -4.50 3.31
C HIS A 240 -12.11 -5.11 4.58
N ARG A 241 -11.53 -4.84 5.75
CA ARG A 241 -12.04 -5.39 7.02
C ARG A 241 -13.26 -4.62 7.53
N ARG A 242 -13.27 -3.29 7.43
CA ARG A 242 -14.39 -2.45 7.92
C ARG A 242 -15.44 -2.10 6.86
N GLY A 243 -15.10 -2.10 5.58
CA GLY A 243 -16.02 -1.69 4.50
C GLY A 243 -16.12 -0.17 4.30
N ARG A 244 -15.04 0.59 4.55
CA ARG A 244 -15.00 2.06 4.35
C ARG A 244 -14.52 2.45 2.94
N PRO A 245 -14.84 3.67 2.47
CA PRO A 245 -14.31 4.21 1.22
C PRO A 245 -12.78 4.34 1.19
N VAL A 246 -12.22 4.45 -0.02
CA VAL A 246 -10.77 4.51 -0.28
C VAL A 246 -10.18 5.89 0.10
N SER A 247 -10.02 6.15 1.40
CA SER A 247 -9.50 7.43 1.90
C SER A 247 -8.78 7.30 3.25
N ILE A 248 -7.75 8.14 3.45
CA ILE A 248 -6.88 8.13 4.64
C ILE A 248 -7.68 8.46 5.91
N ARG A 249 -8.69 9.33 5.82
CA ARG A 249 -9.54 9.71 6.98
C ARG A 249 -10.13 8.51 7.73
N TRP A 250 -10.44 7.42 7.02
CA TRP A 250 -11.16 6.28 7.59
C TRP A 250 -10.30 5.38 8.48
N ALA A 251 -9.00 5.33 8.22
CA ALA A 251 -8.04 4.69 9.11
C ALA A 251 -8.00 5.33 10.50
N LEU A 252 -8.42 6.59 10.62
CA LEU A 252 -8.43 7.36 11.87
C LEU A 252 -9.80 7.41 12.57
N GLU A 253 -10.83 6.75 12.02
CA GLU A 253 -12.12 6.54 12.69
C GLU A 253 -11.98 5.96 14.11
N PRO A 254 -11.12 4.96 14.40
CA PRO A 254 -10.96 4.40 15.75
C PRO A 254 -10.53 5.42 16.81
N LEU A 255 -9.94 6.55 16.43
CA LEU A 255 -9.53 7.63 17.35
C LEU A 255 -10.53 8.79 17.35
N PHE A 256 -10.94 9.27 16.17
CA PHE A 256 -11.76 10.49 16.07
C PHE A 256 -13.27 10.25 16.02
N GLY A 257 -13.70 9.00 15.82
CA GLY A 257 -15.11 8.63 15.64
C GLY A 257 -15.71 9.36 14.44
N GLU A 258 -16.96 9.82 14.57
CA GLU A 258 -17.67 10.50 13.49
C GLU A 258 -17.02 11.81 13.00
N ARG A 259 -16.07 12.39 13.74
CA ARG A 259 -15.39 13.63 13.32
C ARG A 259 -14.63 13.49 11.99
N VAL A 260 -14.26 12.27 11.59
CA VAL A 260 -13.66 12.00 10.27
C VAL A 260 -14.61 12.33 9.11
N LYS A 261 -15.93 12.34 9.33
CA LYS A 261 -16.94 12.78 8.34
C LYS A 261 -16.94 14.29 8.10
N GLY A 262 -16.29 15.06 8.98
CA GLY A 262 -16.22 16.52 8.93
C GLY A 262 -14.81 17.05 8.62
N TRP A 263 -14.57 18.29 9.04
CA TRP A 263 -13.32 19.04 8.83
C TRP A 263 -12.05 18.23 9.17
N THR A 264 -12.07 17.44 10.24
CA THR A 264 -10.90 16.63 10.64
C THR A 264 -10.47 15.67 9.53
N GLY A 265 -11.42 14.96 8.90
CA GLY A 265 -11.11 14.08 7.77
C GLY A 265 -10.78 14.83 6.49
N ASP A 266 -11.39 16.00 6.28
CA ASP A 266 -11.09 16.86 5.13
C ASP A 266 -9.62 17.35 5.17
N VAL A 267 -9.12 17.76 6.35
CA VAL A 267 -7.69 18.13 6.54
C VAL A 267 -6.76 16.93 6.34
N ILE A 268 -7.12 15.74 6.85
CA ILE A 268 -6.31 14.52 6.70
C ILE A 268 -6.12 14.18 5.21
N ASP A 269 -7.19 14.19 4.42
CA ASP A 269 -7.09 13.87 2.99
C ASP A 269 -6.38 14.98 2.18
N VAL A 270 -6.54 16.26 2.56
CA VAL A 270 -5.76 17.36 1.95
C VAL A 270 -4.26 17.16 2.20
N LEU A 271 -3.85 16.85 3.44
CA LEU A 271 -2.44 16.57 3.74
C LEU A 271 -1.91 15.34 2.99
N ALA A 272 -2.73 14.30 2.82
CA ALA A 272 -2.39 13.12 2.03
C ALA A 272 -2.19 13.44 0.54
N ILE A 273 -3.02 14.31 -0.05
CA ILE A 273 -2.84 14.79 -1.42
C ILE A 273 -1.55 15.61 -1.54
N LEU A 274 -1.30 16.55 -0.62
CA LEU A 274 -0.08 17.36 -0.64
C LEU A 274 1.17 16.48 -0.56
N GLY A 275 1.25 15.58 0.42
CA GLY A 275 2.36 14.63 0.53
C GLY A 275 2.56 13.82 -0.75
N THR A 276 1.47 13.29 -1.32
CA THR A 276 1.54 12.50 -2.57
C THR A 276 2.07 13.32 -3.74
N VAL A 277 1.53 14.51 -4.00
CA VAL A 277 1.92 15.35 -5.14
C VAL A 277 3.40 15.77 -5.02
N PHE A 278 3.84 16.20 -3.84
CA PHE A 278 5.24 16.62 -3.64
C PHE A 278 6.23 15.44 -3.60
N GLY A 279 5.82 14.29 -3.05
CA GLY A 279 6.62 13.06 -3.06
C GLY A 279 6.78 12.47 -4.47
N VAL A 280 5.70 12.46 -5.27
CA VAL A 280 5.74 12.07 -6.69
C VAL A 280 6.60 13.04 -7.48
N ALA A 281 6.36 14.36 -7.38
CA ALA A 281 7.13 15.38 -8.10
C ALA A 281 8.65 15.32 -7.81
N THR A 282 9.04 14.95 -6.58
CA THR A 282 10.44 14.68 -6.22
C THR A 282 11.02 13.52 -7.03
N SER A 283 10.32 12.39 -7.10
CA SER A 283 10.68 11.26 -7.96
C SER A 283 10.76 11.66 -9.44
N LEU A 284 9.80 12.47 -9.93
CA LEU A 284 9.77 12.94 -11.32
C LEU A 284 11.00 13.79 -11.66
N GLY A 285 11.38 14.72 -10.78
CA GLY A 285 12.57 15.56 -10.95
C GLY A 285 13.88 14.76 -11.04
N LEU A 286 14.07 13.80 -10.12
CA LEU A 286 15.20 12.85 -10.15
C LEU A 286 15.25 12.07 -11.48
N GLY A 287 14.09 11.65 -11.98
CA GLY A 287 14.01 10.86 -13.22
C GLY A 287 14.43 11.65 -14.44
N VAL A 288 14.05 12.92 -14.52
CA VAL A 288 14.45 13.79 -15.63
C VAL A 288 15.94 14.13 -15.58
N GLN A 289 16.49 14.38 -14.39
CA GLN A 289 17.93 14.53 -14.20
C GLN A 289 18.67 13.31 -14.76
N GLN A 290 18.28 12.11 -14.35
CA GLN A 290 18.91 10.87 -14.80
C GLN A 290 18.71 10.58 -16.30
N ILE A 291 17.51 10.82 -16.86
CA ILE A 291 17.27 10.71 -18.31
C ILE A 291 18.20 11.66 -19.08
N SER A 292 18.32 12.91 -18.62
CA SER A 292 19.15 13.91 -19.29
C SER A 292 20.65 13.58 -19.22
N ALA A 293 21.13 13.07 -18.09
CA ALA A 293 22.51 12.62 -17.93
C ALA A 293 22.82 11.40 -18.81
N GLY A 294 21.88 10.46 -18.93
CA GLY A 294 21.98 9.34 -19.88
C GLY A 294 22.04 9.80 -21.33
N MET A 295 21.18 10.74 -21.73
CA MET A 295 21.17 11.33 -23.08
C MET A 295 22.49 12.06 -23.39
N LEU A 296 23.05 12.79 -22.43
CA LEU A 296 24.35 13.46 -22.54
C LEU A 296 25.49 12.43 -22.68
N LYS A 297 25.52 11.40 -21.82
CA LYS A 297 26.53 10.32 -21.86
C LYS A 297 26.51 9.55 -23.17
N MET A 298 25.32 9.38 -23.77
CA MET A 298 25.14 8.73 -25.07
C MET A 298 25.43 9.64 -26.28
N GLY A 299 25.71 10.94 -26.09
CA GLY A 299 25.90 11.89 -27.17
C GLY A 299 24.62 12.20 -27.98
N ILE A 300 23.44 12.00 -27.37
CA ILE A 300 22.13 12.35 -27.97
C ILE A 300 21.90 13.87 -27.88
N VAL A 301 22.47 14.52 -26.87
CA VAL A 301 22.45 15.98 -26.67
C VAL A 301 23.85 16.49 -26.31
N ASP A 302 24.23 17.66 -26.83
CA ASP A 302 25.54 18.27 -26.56
C ASP A 302 25.63 18.94 -25.18
N ARG A 303 24.48 19.30 -24.60
CA ARG A 303 24.36 19.98 -23.31
C ARG A 303 23.04 19.63 -22.64
N VAL A 304 23.01 19.71 -21.32
CA VAL A 304 21.79 19.71 -20.52
C VAL A 304 21.69 21.07 -19.84
N ASP A 305 20.58 21.77 -20.08
CA ASP A 305 20.22 22.99 -19.34
C ASP A 305 18.79 22.90 -18.81
N ASN A 306 18.36 23.91 -18.04
CA ASN A 306 17.01 23.94 -17.47
C ASN A 306 15.90 23.85 -18.54
N THR A 307 16.16 24.31 -19.77
CA THR A 307 15.22 24.17 -20.90
C THR A 307 15.11 22.70 -21.31
N THR A 308 16.24 21.99 -21.43
CA THR A 308 16.28 20.54 -21.70
C THR A 308 15.45 19.78 -20.66
N LEU A 309 15.66 20.06 -19.37
CA LEU A 309 14.96 19.38 -18.28
C LEU A 309 13.46 19.70 -18.28
N VAL A 310 13.06 20.96 -18.48
CA VAL A 310 11.64 21.34 -18.56
C VAL A 310 10.95 20.70 -19.78
N VAL A 311 11.61 20.66 -20.94
CA VAL A 311 11.08 19.97 -22.13
C VAL A 311 10.92 18.47 -21.88
N LEU A 312 11.87 17.82 -21.21
CA LEU A 312 11.76 16.41 -20.82
C LEU A 312 10.58 16.17 -19.87
N ILE A 313 10.38 17.00 -18.83
CA ILE A 313 9.21 16.89 -17.96
C ILE A 313 7.92 17.01 -18.78
N ILE A 314 7.80 18.03 -19.63
CA ILE A 314 6.60 18.22 -20.46
C ILE A 314 6.34 17.00 -21.35
N VAL A 315 7.36 16.48 -22.04
CA VAL A 315 7.21 15.31 -22.93
C VAL A 315 6.77 14.07 -22.15
N VAL A 316 7.41 13.76 -21.02
CA VAL A 316 7.08 12.54 -20.27
C VAL A 316 5.75 12.68 -19.52
N THR A 317 5.39 13.87 -19.01
CA THR A 317 4.05 14.15 -18.46
C THR A 317 2.96 14.04 -19.53
N LEU A 318 3.20 14.46 -20.78
CA LEU A 318 2.25 14.24 -21.88
C LEU A 318 2.06 12.75 -22.19
N ILE A 319 3.12 11.93 -22.10
CA ILE A 319 3.03 10.47 -22.26
C ILE A 319 2.29 9.83 -21.08
N ALA A 320 2.54 10.27 -19.84
CA ALA A 320 1.80 9.83 -18.66
C ALA A 320 0.31 10.18 -18.76
N MET A 321 -0.02 11.39 -19.23
CA MET A 321 -1.39 11.81 -19.50
C MET A 321 -2.07 10.94 -20.57
N MET A 322 -1.35 10.49 -21.61
CA MET A 322 -1.89 9.53 -22.57
C MET A 322 -2.17 8.16 -21.92
N SER A 323 -1.33 7.69 -21.00
CA SER A 323 -1.61 6.48 -20.19
C SER A 323 -2.91 6.64 -19.38
N VAL A 324 -3.01 7.73 -18.62
CA VAL A 324 -4.20 8.11 -17.82
C VAL A 324 -5.49 8.10 -18.65
N ILE A 325 -5.44 8.66 -19.87
CA ILE A 325 -6.60 8.73 -20.78
C ILE A 325 -6.93 7.35 -21.38
N SER A 326 -5.93 6.51 -21.66
CA SER A 326 -6.11 5.19 -22.30
C SER A 326 -6.82 4.14 -21.42
N GLY A 327 -6.83 4.33 -20.10
CA GLY A 327 -7.62 3.54 -19.16
C GLY A 327 -6.82 2.63 -18.23
N ILE A 328 -7.31 2.56 -16.98
CA ILE A 328 -6.63 2.03 -15.78
C ILE A 328 -6.09 0.60 -15.94
N GLY A 329 -6.82 -0.29 -16.63
CA GLY A 329 -6.60 -1.74 -16.54
C GLY A 329 -5.43 -2.29 -17.36
N ALA A 330 -5.27 -1.83 -18.62
CA ALA A 330 -4.31 -2.41 -19.56
C ALA A 330 -2.96 -1.68 -19.55
N GLY A 331 -2.98 -0.35 -19.58
CA GLY A 331 -1.77 0.50 -19.65
C GLY A 331 -0.85 0.26 -18.45
N MET A 332 -1.30 0.61 -17.23
CA MET A 332 -0.50 0.44 -16.02
C MET A 332 0.04 -0.98 -15.85
N LYS A 333 -0.78 -2.02 -16.06
CA LYS A 333 -0.35 -3.43 -15.92
C LYS A 333 0.74 -3.80 -16.94
N TRP A 334 0.62 -3.38 -18.19
CA TRP A 334 1.59 -3.69 -19.23
C TRP A 334 2.90 -2.91 -19.05
N LEU A 335 2.82 -1.59 -18.80
CA LEU A 335 4.00 -0.76 -18.53
C LEU A 335 4.73 -1.26 -17.27
N SER A 336 4.01 -1.55 -16.18
CA SER A 336 4.60 -2.07 -14.94
C SER A 336 5.32 -3.40 -15.16
N ASN A 337 4.71 -4.35 -15.89
CA ASN A 337 5.33 -5.64 -16.19
C ASN A 337 6.60 -5.49 -17.05
N ILE A 338 6.59 -4.59 -18.04
CA ILE A 338 7.78 -4.26 -18.83
C ILE A 338 8.85 -3.64 -17.94
N ASN A 339 8.48 -2.69 -17.09
CA ASN A 339 9.40 -1.98 -16.20
C ASN A 339 10.14 -2.96 -15.26
N LEU A 340 9.39 -3.88 -14.64
CA LEU A 340 9.96 -4.97 -13.84
C LEU A 340 10.90 -5.87 -14.66
N SER A 341 10.51 -6.22 -15.89
CA SER A 341 11.32 -7.06 -16.77
C SER A 341 12.61 -6.37 -17.17
N LEU A 342 12.56 -5.07 -17.50
CA LEU A 342 13.73 -4.25 -17.84
C LEU A 342 14.68 -4.09 -16.65
N ALA A 343 14.15 -3.83 -15.45
CA ALA A 343 14.93 -3.77 -14.23
C ALA A 343 15.62 -5.11 -13.95
N GLY A 344 14.89 -6.23 -14.09
CA GLY A 344 15.43 -7.58 -13.95
C GLY A 344 16.53 -7.89 -14.98
N VAL A 345 16.34 -7.53 -16.25
CA VAL A 345 17.35 -7.67 -17.30
C VAL A 345 18.60 -6.86 -16.98
N LEU A 346 18.46 -5.59 -16.59
CA LEU A 346 19.60 -4.72 -16.25
C LEU A 346 20.38 -5.26 -15.04
N LEU A 347 19.67 -5.70 -13.99
CA LEU A 347 20.26 -6.33 -12.80
C LEU A 347 21.03 -7.61 -13.14
N ILE A 348 20.42 -8.52 -13.90
CA ILE A 348 21.04 -9.79 -14.31
C ILE A 348 22.23 -9.53 -15.23
N SER A 349 22.13 -8.57 -16.16
CA SER A 349 23.24 -8.20 -17.05
C SER A 349 24.43 -7.62 -16.28
N LEU A 350 24.22 -6.73 -15.30
CA LEU A 350 25.30 -6.27 -14.44
C LEU A 350 25.90 -7.41 -13.60
N LEU A 351 25.08 -8.31 -13.07
CA LEU A 351 25.56 -9.45 -12.28
C LEU A 351 26.42 -10.42 -13.12
N LEU A 352 26.04 -10.69 -14.37
CA LEU A 352 26.71 -11.68 -15.23
C LEU A 352 27.84 -11.11 -16.09
N LEU A 353 27.78 -9.84 -16.48
CA LEU A 353 28.79 -9.17 -17.33
C LEU A 353 29.76 -8.30 -16.51
N GLY A 354 29.40 -7.97 -15.27
CA GLY A 354 30.27 -7.30 -14.29
C GLY A 354 31.10 -8.28 -13.44
N PRO A 355 31.63 -7.83 -12.31
CA PRO A 355 32.56 -8.60 -11.48
C PRO A 355 31.82 -9.61 -10.58
N THR A 356 31.17 -10.62 -11.18
CA THR A 356 30.20 -11.53 -10.53
C THR A 356 30.65 -12.07 -9.16
N LEU A 357 31.89 -12.55 -9.04
CA LEU A 357 32.42 -13.10 -7.78
C LEU A 357 32.46 -12.03 -6.68
N PHE A 358 32.92 -10.82 -7.00
CA PHE A 358 32.93 -9.70 -6.08
C PHE A 358 31.51 -9.30 -5.68
N LEU A 359 30.54 -9.30 -6.62
CA LEU A 359 29.15 -8.93 -6.30
C LEU A 359 28.50 -9.92 -5.31
N PHE A 360 28.81 -11.22 -5.40
CA PHE A 360 28.37 -12.21 -4.40
C PHE A 360 29.08 -12.05 -3.04
N GLN A 361 30.37 -11.71 -3.03
CA GLN A 361 31.12 -11.40 -1.80
C GLN A 361 30.54 -10.14 -1.13
N ASN A 362 30.40 -9.05 -1.90
CA ASN A 362 29.79 -7.78 -1.47
C ASN A 362 28.39 -7.98 -0.89
N LEU A 363 27.52 -8.74 -1.57
CA LEU A 363 26.19 -9.09 -1.06
C LEU A 363 26.27 -9.78 0.31
N THR A 364 27.14 -10.78 0.44
CA THR A 364 27.28 -11.59 1.65
C THR A 364 27.80 -10.75 2.83
N GLU A 365 28.85 -9.96 2.61
CA GLU A 365 29.45 -9.10 3.63
C GLU A 365 28.53 -7.94 4.01
N SER A 366 27.87 -7.30 3.03
CA SER A 366 26.95 -6.17 3.27
C SER A 366 25.76 -6.57 4.13
N ILE A 367 25.24 -7.79 4.00
CA ILE A 367 24.21 -8.33 4.91
C ILE A 367 24.76 -8.41 6.34
N GLY A 368 25.99 -8.91 6.52
CA GLY A 368 26.66 -8.96 7.83
C GLY A 368 26.85 -7.58 8.46
N PHE A 369 27.33 -6.60 7.67
CA PHE A 369 27.45 -5.21 8.11
C PHE A 369 26.10 -4.59 8.47
N TYR A 370 25.06 -4.79 7.66
CA TYR A 370 23.72 -4.27 7.92
C TYR A 370 23.13 -4.84 9.22
N LEU A 371 23.19 -6.16 9.41
CA LEU A 371 22.69 -6.80 10.64
C LEU A 371 23.47 -6.33 11.88
N ALA A 372 24.78 -6.16 11.79
CA ALA A 372 25.62 -5.68 12.89
C ALA A 372 25.32 -4.22 13.28
N ASN A 373 25.00 -3.36 12.31
CA ASN A 373 24.81 -1.92 12.53
C ASN A 373 23.33 -1.49 12.59
N PHE A 374 22.37 -2.39 12.32
CA PHE A 374 20.94 -2.08 12.20
C PHE A 374 20.40 -1.22 13.35
N MET A 375 20.61 -1.65 14.60
CA MET A 375 20.12 -0.93 15.78
C MET A 375 20.82 0.42 15.95
N GLN A 376 22.15 0.48 15.73
CA GLN A 376 22.90 1.73 15.83
C GLN A 376 22.40 2.74 14.79
N MET A 377 22.34 2.36 13.51
CA MET A 377 21.89 3.23 12.42
C MET A 377 20.41 3.66 12.55
N THR A 378 19.56 2.84 13.18
CA THR A 378 18.15 3.16 13.46
C THR A 378 17.99 4.31 14.45
N PHE A 379 18.91 4.47 15.41
CA PHE A 379 18.83 5.49 16.46
C PHE A 379 19.94 6.55 16.36
N ASP A 380 20.77 6.50 15.31
CA ASP A 380 21.83 7.47 15.08
C ASP A 380 21.26 8.78 14.53
N VAL A 381 21.10 9.75 15.44
CA VAL A 381 20.60 11.10 15.18
C VAL A 381 21.72 12.15 15.04
N GLY A 382 23.00 11.74 14.98
CA GLY A 382 24.13 12.68 14.88
C GLY A 382 24.44 13.52 16.12
N ALA A 383 23.87 13.15 17.29
CA ALA A 383 23.92 13.95 18.52
C ALA A 383 25.34 14.25 19.04
N PHE A 384 26.32 13.41 18.71
CA PHE A 384 27.70 13.52 19.19
C PHE A 384 28.64 14.17 18.16
N GLN A 385 28.23 14.23 16.90
CA GLN A 385 29.00 14.81 15.80
C GLN A 385 28.86 16.34 15.79
N ARG A 386 27.60 16.85 15.80
CA ARG A 386 27.22 18.28 15.65
C ARG A 386 27.73 18.92 14.35
N GLY A 387 27.05 19.99 13.89
CA GLY A 387 27.47 20.76 12.71
C GLY A 387 27.47 19.94 11.41
N GLU A 388 28.63 19.35 11.07
CA GLU A 388 28.84 18.49 9.89
C GLU A 388 27.83 17.34 9.81
N GLY A 389 27.51 16.74 10.98
CA GLY A 389 26.45 15.73 11.07
C GLY A 389 25.11 16.26 10.56
N THR A 390 24.69 17.46 10.97
CA THR A 390 23.39 18.03 10.62
C THR A 390 23.23 18.18 9.10
N SER A 391 24.27 18.62 8.38
CA SER A 391 24.24 18.69 6.91
C SER A 391 24.16 17.32 6.24
N TRP A 392 24.90 16.33 6.74
CA TRP A 392 24.85 14.96 6.19
C TRP A 392 23.46 14.35 6.38
N PHE A 393 22.89 14.45 7.59
CA PHE A 393 21.54 13.99 7.89
C PHE A 393 20.47 14.72 7.06
N ALA A 394 20.66 15.99 6.73
CA ALA A 394 19.74 16.78 5.89
C ALA A 394 19.66 16.29 4.45
N ASN A 395 20.81 15.93 3.87
CA ASN A 395 20.93 15.49 2.47
C ASN A 395 20.53 14.02 2.28
N TRP A 396 20.71 13.20 3.31
CA TRP A 396 20.55 11.75 3.26
C TRP A 396 19.39 11.26 4.13
N THR A 397 19.65 10.77 5.34
CA THR A 397 18.68 10.00 6.13
C THR A 397 17.37 10.74 6.42
N ILE A 398 17.41 12.03 6.77
CA ILE A 398 16.20 12.81 7.07
C ILE A 398 15.47 13.19 5.77
N PHE A 399 16.19 13.46 4.67
CA PHE A 399 15.58 13.57 3.35
C PHE A 399 14.82 12.28 2.99
N TYR A 400 15.44 11.10 3.12
CA TYR A 400 14.78 9.82 2.85
C TYR A 400 13.53 9.63 3.71
N TRP A 401 13.58 9.85 5.03
CA TRP A 401 12.37 9.75 5.85
C TRP A 401 11.29 10.77 5.46
N GLY A 402 11.69 11.98 5.05
CA GLY A 402 10.78 12.95 4.43
C GLY A 402 10.12 12.39 3.18
N TRP A 403 10.91 11.97 2.20
CA TRP A 403 10.43 11.43 0.93
C TRP A 403 9.49 10.23 1.14
N TRP A 404 9.92 9.24 1.91
CA TRP A 404 9.13 8.03 2.21
C TRP A 404 7.82 8.33 2.94
N ILE A 405 7.81 9.25 3.90
CA ILE A 405 6.57 9.67 4.57
C ILE A 405 5.65 10.44 3.62
N SER A 406 6.17 11.38 2.82
CA SER A 406 5.38 12.14 1.84
C SER A 406 4.73 11.23 0.79
N TRP A 407 5.47 10.23 0.28
CA TRP A 407 5.02 9.30 -0.76
C TRP A 407 4.12 8.17 -0.23
N SER A 408 4.11 7.95 1.09
CA SER A 408 3.37 6.86 1.75
C SER A 408 1.85 6.80 1.51
N PRO A 409 1.06 7.89 1.29
CA PRO A 409 -0.37 7.76 1.01
C PRO A 409 -0.63 7.03 -0.31
N PHE A 410 0.17 7.33 -1.34
CA PHE A 410 0.13 6.66 -2.63
C PHE A 410 0.47 5.16 -2.48
N VAL A 411 1.65 4.85 -1.93
CA VAL A 411 2.11 3.47 -1.79
C VAL A 411 1.17 2.66 -0.89
N GLY A 412 0.70 3.26 0.21
CA GLY A 412 -0.21 2.62 1.15
C GLY A 412 -1.57 2.27 0.55
N ILE A 413 -2.17 3.15 -0.27
CA ILE A 413 -3.44 2.84 -0.96
C ILE A 413 -3.23 1.73 -1.99
N PHE A 414 -2.14 1.74 -2.75
CA PHE A 414 -1.83 0.67 -3.70
C PHE A 414 -1.68 -0.68 -2.98
N ILE A 415 -0.79 -0.74 -1.98
CA ILE A 415 -0.51 -1.96 -1.20
C ILE A 415 -1.79 -2.48 -0.54
N ALA A 416 -2.64 -1.59 0.00
CA ALA A 416 -3.91 -1.98 0.59
C ALA A 416 -4.83 -2.67 -0.42
N ARG A 417 -5.00 -2.10 -1.62
CA ARG A 417 -5.87 -2.66 -2.67
C ARG A 417 -5.46 -4.08 -3.06
N ILE A 418 -4.17 -4.33 -3.29
CA ILE A 418 -3.69 -5.67 -3.71
C ILE A 418 -3.59 -6.71 -2.59
N SER A 419 -3.97 -6.37 -1.34
CA SER A 419 -3.79 -7.23 -0.16
C SER A 419 -5.10 -7.72 0.48
N ARG A 420 -6.23 -7.64 -0.25
CA ARG A 420 -7.51 -8.20 0.18
C ARG A 420 -7.38 -9.71 0.48
N GLY A 421 -8.02 -10.16 1.56
CA GLY A 421 -8.03 -11.57 2.01
C GLY A 421 -6.74 -12.06 2.69
N ARG A 422 -5.65 -11.28 2.70
CA ARG A 422 -4.41 -11.62 3.42
C ARG A 422 -4.57 -11.43 4.93
N THR A 423 -3.88 -12.26 5.73
CA THR A 423 -3.75 -12.00 7.17
C THR A 423 -2.83 -10.81 7.45
N VAL A 424 -3.02 -10.13 8.59
CA VAL A 424 -2.14 -9.05 9.05
C VAL A 424 -0.67 -9.51 9.15
N ARG A 425 -0.41 -10.78 9.51
CA ARG A 425 0.94 -11.34 9.54
C ARG A 425 1.57 -11.51 8.17
N GLU A 426 0.84 -12.11 7.21
CA GLU A 426 1.31 -12.20 5.82
C GLU A 426 1.56 -10.82 5.24
N PHE A 427 0.64 -9.88 5.48
CA PHE A 427 0.73 -8.49 5.03
C PHE A 427 2.04 -7.84 5.50
N VAL A 428 2.27 -7.80 6.82
CA VAL A 428 3.47 -7.19 7.41
C VAL A 428 4.75 -7.86 6.90
N ALA A 429 4.79 -9.20 6.91
CA ALA A 429 5.98 -9.93 6.47
C ALA A 429 6.27 -9.72 4.98
N GLY A 430 5.25 -9.77 4.12
CA GLY A 430 5.40 -9.56 2.67
C GLY A 430 5.83 -8.15 2.33
N VAL A 431 5.16 -7.14 2.89
CA VAL A 431 5.46 -5.71 2.64
C VAL A 431 6.84 -5.33 3.15
N MET A 432 7.29 -5.85 4.30
CA MET A 432 8.60 -5.48 4.86
C MET A 432 9.76 -6.29 4.29
N LEU A 433 9.61 -7.61 4.12
CA LEU A 433 10.75 -8.48 3.82
C LEU A 433 11.04 -8.63 2.33
N VAL A 434 10.00 -8.77 1.48
CA VAL A 434 10.20 -9.04 0.05
C VAL A 434 10.89 -7.87 -0.65
N PRO A 435 10.45 -6.61 -0.50
CA PRO A 435 11.11 -5.49 -1.15
C PRO A 435 12.47 -5.17 -0.54
N THR A 436 12.65 -5.35 0.78
CA THR A 436 13.97 -5.25 1.43
C THR A 436 14.97 -6.23 0.80
N PHE A 437 14.57 -7.48 0.58
CA PHE A 437 15.44 -8.49 -0.03
C PHE A 437 15.86 -8.09 -1.45
N VAL A 438 14.94 -7.60 -2.28
CA VAL A 438 15.30 -7.17 -3.64
C VAL A 438 16.10 -5.87 -3.63
N GLY A 439 15.85 -4.94 -2.69
CA GLY A 439 16.69 -3.77 -2.48
C GLY A 439 18.14 -4.16 -2.13
N ILE A 440 18.32 -5.09 -1.20
CA ILE A 440 19.63 -5.65 -0.84
C ILE A 440 20.34 -6.22 -2.08
N LEU A 441 19.65 -7.03 -2.90
CA LEU A 441 20.21 -7.55 -4.16
C LEU A 441 20.56 -6.43 -5.14
N TRP A 442 19.67 -5.47 -5.35
CA TRP A 442 19.81 -4.38 -6.29
C TRP A 442 21.03 -3.51 -5.99
N PHE A 443 21.14 -3.01 -4.77
CA PHE A 443 22.29 -2.20 -4.35
C PHE A 443 23.58 -3.03 -4.25
N SER A 444 23.52 -4.32 -3.91
CA SER A 444 24.71 -5.19 -3.93
C SER A 444 25.29 -5.37 -5.33
N VAL A 445 24.45 -5.34 -6.37
CA VAL A 445 24.87 -5.45 -7.77
C VAL A 445 25.26 -4.09 -8.35
N LEU A 446 24.38 -3.08 -8.31
CA LEU A 446 24.64 -1.76 -8.88
C LEU A 446 25.72 -1.01 -8.08
N GLY A 447 25.49 -0.82 -6.79
CA GLY A 447 26.43 -0.18 -5.86
C GLY A 447 27.75 -0.93 -5.78
N GLY A 448 27.69 -2.26 -5.68
CA GLY A 448 28.87 -3.12 -5.76
C GLY A 448 29.68 -2.94 -7.05
N SER A 449 29.03 -2.79 -8.21
CA SER A 449 29.74 -2.53 -9.48
C SER A 449 30.45 -1.16 -9.47
N GLY A 450 29.82 -0.13 -8.90
CA GLY A 450 30.44 1.18 -8.68
C GLY A 450 31.65 1.13 -7.76
N LEU A 451 31.50 0.52 -6.58
CA LEU A 451 32.58 0.33 -5.61
C LEU A 451 33.74 -0.49 -6.20
N PHE A 452 33.44 -1.55 -6.96
CA PHE A 452 34.47 -2.34 -7.64
C PHE A 452 35.25 -1.52 -8.66
N ARG A 453 34.58 -0.76 -9.53
CA ARG A 453 35.27 0.10 -10.50
C ARG A 453 36.13 1.17 -9.80
N GLN A 454 35.66 1.74 -8.69
CA GLN A 454 36.40 2.78 -7.99
C GLN A 454 37.64 2.25 -7.24
N PHE A 455 37.54 1.09 -6.55
CA PHE A 455 38.65 0.59 -5.71
C PHE A 455 39.56 -0.44 -6.41
N PHE A 456 39.05 -1.17 -7.42
CA PHE A 456 39.78 -2.25 -8.09
C PHE A 456 39.81 -2.13 -9.62
N GLY A 457 39.14 -1.13 -10.19
CA GLY A 457 39.05 -0.88 -11.62
C GLY A 457 39.74 0.42 -12.04
N ALA A 458 39.02 1.26 -12.80
CA ALA A 458 39.55 2.49 -13.37
C ALA A 458 39.77 3.63 -12.36
N GLY A 459 39.11 3.60 -11.20
CA GLY A 459 39.26 4.62 -10.15
C GLY A 459 38.72 6.01 -10.50
N ASP A 460 37.91 6.13 -11.56
CA ASP A 460 37.53 7.38 -12.21
C ASP A 460 36.09 7.86 -11.94
N LEU A 461 35.35 7.19 -11.04
CA LEU A 461 33.99 7.60 -10.68
C LEU A 461 33.97 8.74 -9.66
N VAL A 462 35.05 8.89 -8.91
CA VAL A 462 35.31 10.04 -8.04
C VAL A 462 36.23 11.00 -8.76
N THR A 463 35.72 12.17 -9.14
CA THR A 463 36.49 13.24 -9.80
C THR A 463 36.41 14.53 -8.98
N ASP A 464 37.55 15.18 -8.75
CA ASP A 464 37.68 16.40 -7.93
C ASP A 464 36.96 16.33 -6.56
N GLY A 465 37.00 15.16 -5.91
CA GLY A 465 36.34 14.90 -4.63
C GLY A 465 34.82 14.82 -4.70
N LYS A 466 34.24 14.49 -5.87
CA LYS A 466 32.80 14.41 -6.10
C LYS A 466 32.43 13.15 -6.89
N VAL A 467 31.19 12.70 -6.68
CA VAL A 467 30.53 11.68 -7.50
C VAL A 467 29.40 12.36 -8.25
N ASP A 468 29.36 12.21 -9.58
CA ASP A 468 28.21 12.64 -10.39
C ASP A 468 27.13 11.56 -10.34
N VAL A 469 26.22 11.69 -9.35
CA VAL A 469 25.14 10.72 -9.10
C VAL A 469 24.20 10.57 -10.29
N ASP A 470 24.01 11.63 -11.09
CA ASP A 470 23.09 11.63 -12.23
C ASP A 470 23.64 10.74 -13.37
N SER A 471 24.96 10.76 -13.60
CA SER A 471 25.60 10.06 -14.75
C SER A 471 26.36 8.78 -14.40
N VAL A 472 26.68 8.52 -13.12
CA VAL A 472 27.52 7.38 -12.70
C VAL A 472 26.97 6.02 -13.16
N LEU A 473 25.64 5.84 -13.16
CA LEU A 473 25.00 4.63 -13.68
C LEU A 473 25.36 4.39 -15.16
N PHE A 474 25.26 5.41 -16.00
CA PHE A 474 25.52 5.29 -17.44
C PHE A 474 27.01 5.12 -17.76
N THR A 475 27.89 5.53 -16.83
CA THR A 475 29.31 5.17 -16.90
C THR A 475 29.51 3.67 -16.69
N ILE A 476 28.92 3.10 -15.63
CA ILE A 476 28.97 1.64 -15.36
C ILE A 476 28.31 0.82 -16.47
N LEU A 477 27.13 1.23 -16.95
CA LEU A 477 26.46 0.54 -18.06
C LEU A 477 27.26 0.65 -19.37
N GLY A 478 27.94 1.77 -19.60
CA GLY A 478 28.80 2.00 -20.75
C GLY A 478 30.01 1.07 -20.84
N ASP A 479 30.51 0.56 -19.71
CA ASP A 479 31.62 -0.40 -19.65
C ASP A 479 31.25 -1.82 -20.10
N LEU A 480 29.96 -2.16 -20.05
CA LEU A 480 29.49 -3.50 -20.39
C LEU A 480 29.67 -3.78 -21.90
N PRO A 481 29.85 -5.05 -22.29
CA PRO A 481 29.62 -5.45 -23.68
C PRO A 481 28.24 -4.98 -24.12
N LEU A 482 28.15 -4.23 -25.23
CA LEU A 482 26.93 -3.54 -25.69
C LEU A 482 26.47 -2.36 -24.79
N GLY A 483 27.38 -1.67 -24.10
CA GLY A 483 27.06 -0.62 -23.13
C GLY A 483 26.16 0.52 -23.64
N THR A 484 26.22 0.87 -24.93
CA THR A 484 25.26 1.82 -25.55
C THR A 484 23.81 1.32 -25.48
N ILE A 485 23.59 0.01 -25.66
CA ILE A 485 22.26 -0.61 -25.56
C ILE A 485 21.80 -0.62 -24.11
N PHE A 486 22.68 -0.95 -23.16
CA PHE A 486 22.33 -0.92 -21.73
C PHE A 486 22.05 0.50 -21.22
N SER A 487 22.80 1.51 -21.66
CA SER A 487 22.51 2.91 -21.35
C SER A 487 21.17 3.37 -21.93
N ALA A 488 20.86 3.00 -23.18
CA ALA A 488 19.54 3.24 -23.76
C ALA A 488 18.42 2.55 -22.97
N LEU A 489 18.65 1.31 -22.53
CA LEU A 489 17.73 0.55 -21.69
C LEU A 489 17.49 1.25 -20.34
N GLY A 490 18.54 1.81 -19.73
CA GLY A 490 18.46 2.60 -18.51
C GLY A 490 17.62 3.87 -18.67
N ILE A 491 17.78 4.61 -19.78
CA ILE A 491 16.95 5.79 -20.09
C ILE A 491 15.47 5.38 -20.23
N VAL A 492 15.19 4.31 -20.98
CA VAL A 492 13.82 3.79 -21.18
C VAL A 492 13.22 3.30 -19.86
N LEU A 493 14.01 2.62 -19.01
CA LEU A 493 13.60 2.17 -17.69
C LEU A 493 13.16 3.35 -16.80
N VAL A 494 13.99 4.40 -16.69
CA VAL A 494 13.66 5.60 -15.90
C VAL A 494 12.43 6.31 -16.47
N ALA A 495 12.30 6.41 -17.80
CA ALA A 495 11.12 7.01 -18.44
C ALA A 495 9.83 6.21 -18.14
N ILE A 496 9.87 4.88 -18.17
CA ILE A 496 8.71 4.05 -17.82
C ILE A 496 8.39 4.15 -16.31
N PHE A 497 9.39 4.18 -15.43
CA PHE A 497 9.15 4.45 -14.01
C PHE A 497 8.48 5.81 -13.77
N PHE A 498 8.89 6.87 -14.48
CA PHE A 498 8.24 8.19 -14.42
C PHE A 498 6.78 8.09 -14.83
N ILE A 499 6.50 7.51 -16.00
CA ILE A 499 5.15 7.38 -16.56
C ILE A 499 4.23 6.61 -15.60
N THR A 500 4.69 5.45 -15.13
CA THR A 500 3.91 4.59 -14.21
C THR A 500 3.71 5.25 -12.84
N SER A 501 4.69 6.01 -12.33
CA SER A 501 4.58 6.74 -11.06
C SER A 501 3.58 7.90 -11.13
N SER A 502 3.53 8.67 -12.22
CA SER A 502 2.54 9.76 -12.36
C SER A 502 1.13 9.23 -12.65
N ASP A 503 0.97 8.19 -13.46
CA ASP A 503 -0.36 7.57 -13.69
C ASP A 503 -0.95 7.03 -12.38
N SER A 504 -0.15 6.26 -11.63
CA SER A 504 -0.57 5.66 -10.37
C SER A 504 -0.71 6.69 -9.23
N GLY A 505 0.17 7.70 -9.19
CA GLY A 505 0.14 8.81 -8.23
C GLY A 505 -1.10 9.68 -8.41
N SER A 506 -1.33 10.15 -9.64
CA SER A 506 -2.50 10.97 -9.98
C SER A 506 -3.81 10.22 -9.79
N LEU A 507 -3.85 8.89 -10.02
CA LEU A 507 -5.01 8.05 -9.65
C LEU A 507 -5.31 8.10 -8.15
N VAL A 508 -4.29 7.98 -7.28
CA VAL A 508 -4.51 8.03 -5.83
C VAL A 508 -4.94 9.44 -5.37
N VAL A 509 -4.28 10.48 -5.88
CA VAL A 509 -4.68 11.87 -5.61
C VAL A 509 -6.14 12.10 -6.02
N ASP A 510 -6.55 11.61 -7.20
CA ASP A 510 -7.90 11.75 -7.71
C ASP A 510 -8.94 10.95 -6.92
N MET A 511 -8.59 9.74 -6.42
CA MET A 511 -9.45 8.97 -5.51
C MET A 511 -9.70 9.77 -4.22
N LEU A 512 -8.66 10.35 -3.61
CA LEU A 512 -8.77 11.18 -2.41
C LEU A 512 -9.56 12.47 -2.66
N ALA A 513 -9.26 13.16 -3.77
CA ALA A 513 -9.92 14.39 -4.17
C ALA A 513 -11.40 14.16 -4.56
N SER A 514 -11.75 12.95 -4.98
CA SER A 514 -13.12 12.46 -5.23
C SER A 514 -13.75 11.77 -4.00
N GLY A 515 -13.18 11.94 -2.81
CA GLY A 515 -13.76 11.50 -1.54
C GLY A 515 -13.74 9.98 -1.28
N GLY A 516 -12.89 9.25 -2.00
CA GLY A 516 -12.73 7.80 -1.93
C GLY A 516 -13.46 7.01 -3.02
N HIS A 517 -13.85 7.65 -4.12
CA HIS A 517 -14.38 6.98 -5.31
C HIS A 517 -13.26 6.16 -5.98
N PRO A 518 -13.37 4.82 -6.15
CA PRO A 518 -12.28 3.97 -6.63
C PRO A 518 -11.96 4.17 -8.12
N ASN A 519 -12.95 4.63 -8.90
CA ASN A 519 -12.85 4.95 -10.32
C ASN A 519 -13.13 6.45 -10.55
N PRO A 520 -12.25 7.37 -10.13
CA PRO A 520 -12.51 8.80 -10.19
C PRO A 520 -12.40 9.31 -11.65
N PRO A 521 -13.04 10.44 -12.00
CA PRO A 521 -13.30 10.80 -13.39
C PRO A 521 -12.03 11.28 -14.11
N THR A 522 -11.79 10.76 -15.31
CA THR A 522 -10.53 10.94 -16.07
C THR A 522 -10.08 12.40 -16.22
N TRP A 523 -10.99 13.38 -16.33
CA TRP A 523 -10.63 14.80 -16.41
C TRP A 523 -9.89 15.31 -15.16
N SER A 524 -10.26 14.79 -13.98
CA SER A 524 -9.67 15.17 -12.69
C SER A 524 -8.29 14.51 -12.55
N ARG A 525 -8.16 13.23 -12.92
CA ARG A 525 -6.85 12.56 -12.99
C ARG A 525 -5.86 13.24 -13.95
N VAL A 526 -6.33 13.62 -15.14
CA VAL A 526 -5.52 14.39 -16.11
C VAL A 526 -5.04 15.71 -15.49
N LEU A 527 -5.92 16.43 -14.80
CA LEU A 527 -5.55 17.65 -14.07
C LEU A 527 -4.45 17.38 -13.03
N TRP A 528 -4.58 16.32 -12.22
CA TRP A 528 -3.57 15.98 -11.21
C TRP A 528 -2.22 15.55 -11.80
N SER A 529 -2.20 14.75 -12.87
CA SER A 529 -0.96 14.39 -13.56
C SER A 529 -0.25 15.61 -14.19
N VAL A 530 -1.01 16.56 -14.74
CA VAL A 530 -0.45 17.85 -15.20
C VAL A 530 0.10 18.66 -14.03
N ILE A 531 -0.58 18.68 -12.88
CA ILE A 531 -0.11 19.38 -11.67
C ILE A 531 1.19 18.77 -11.13
N GLU A 532 1.33 17.44 -11.09
CA GLU A 532 2.58 16.78 -10.71
C GLU A 532 3.76 17.23 -11.59
N GLY A 533 3.57 17.30 -12.91
CA GLY A 533 4.56 17.83 -13.85
C GLY A 533 4.86 19.31 -13.62
N LEU A 534 3.85 20.14 -13.35
CA LEU A 534 4.04 21.57 -13.03
C LEU A 534 4.79 21.78 -11.71
N VAL A 535 4.54 20.96 -10.68
CA VAL A 535 5.29 20.99 -9.41
C VAL A 535 6.74 20.57 -9.63
N ALA A 536 6.99 19.52 -10.42
CA ALA A 536 8.34 19.10 -10.76
C ALA A 536 9.10 20.21 -11.50
N ILE A 537 8.49 20.85 -12.50
CA ILE A 537 9.06 22.01 -13.22
C ILE A 537 9.35 23.17 -12.26
N ALA A 538 8.38 23.54 -11.42
CA ALA A 538 8.50 24.71 -10.53
C ALA A 538 9.60 24.53 -9.49
N LEU A 539 9.70 23.36 -8.85
CA LEU A 539 10.73 23.08 -7.86
C LEU A 539 12.12 22.91 -8.49
N LEU A 540 12.20 22.30 -9.67
CA LEU A 540 13.44 22.20 -10.45
C LEU A 540 13.97 23.59 -10.81
N LEU A 541 13.12 24.49 -11.29
CA LEU A 541 13.49 25.87 -11.63
C LEU A 541 13.78 26.74 -10.40
N ALA A 542 13.17 26.45 -9.24
CA ALA A 542 13.44 27.17 -8.00
C ALA A 542 14.85 26.88 -7.47
N GLY A 543 15.25 25.61 -7.37
CA GLY A 543 16.56 25.23 -6.81
C GLY A 543 16.91 23.75 -7.00
N GLY A 544 16.51 23.17 -8.14
CA GLY A 544 16.86 21.81 -8.53
C GLY A 544 16.54 20.75 -7.49
N LEU A 545 17.49 19.82 -7.31
CA LEU A 545 17.38 18.71 -6.35
C LEU A 545 17.06 19.19 -4.93
N LYS A 546 17.73 20.25 -4.43
CA LYS A 546 17.53 20.73 -3.05
C LYS A 546 16.10 21.20 -2.80
N SER A 547 15.51 21.93 -3.75
CA SER A 547 14.12 22.39 -3.63
C SER A 547 13.11 21.23 -3.66
N LEU A 548 13.39 20.18 -4.45
CA LEU A 548 12.59 18.94 -4.45
C LEU A 548 12.67 18.22 -3.09
N GLN A 549 13.89 17.97 -2.59
CA GLN A 549 14.13 17.32 -1.29
C GLN A 549 13.47 18.08 -0.12
N ALA A 550 13.61 19.41 -0.11
CA ALA A 550 13.04 20.27 0.92
C ALA A 550 11.50 20.28 0.91
N ALA A 551 10.87 20.29 -0.26
CA ALA A 551 9.40 20.24 -0.39
C ALA A 551 8.82 18.90 0.09
N ALA A 552 9.48 17.78 -0.24
CA ALA A 552 9.14 16.47 0.29
C ALA A 552 9.26 16.42 1.83
N LEU A 553 10.36 16.91 2.39
CA LEU A 553 10.55 16.94 3.85
C LEU A 553 9.51 17.83 4.57
N ALA A 554 9.23 19.02 4.03
CA ALA A 554 8.28 19.95 4.61
C ALA A 554 6.84 19.42 4.63
N THR A 555 6.41 18.72 3.57
CA THR A 555 5.08 18.09 3.50
C THR A 555 4.99 16.80 4.32
N ALA A 556 6.10 16.09 4.48
CA ALA A 556 6.19 14.91 5.33
C ALA A 556 5.97 15.21 6.81
N LEU A 557 6.39 16.37 7.32
CA LEU A 557 6.28 16.69 8.75
C LEU A 557 4.84 16.61 9.27
N PRO A 558 3.84 17.33 8.72
CA PRO A 558 2.45 17.17 9.18
C PRO A 558 1.89 15.77 8.92
N PHE A 559 2.29 15.11 7.82
CA PHE A 559 1.81 13.77 7.50
C PHE A 559 2.38 12.68 8.43
N SER A 560 3.58 12.86 8.97
CA SER A 560 4.18 11.95 9.95
C SER A 560 3.35 11.81 11.23
N VAL A 561 2.71 12.90 11.66
CA VAL A 561 1.77 12.91 12.79
C VAL A 561 0.50 12.11 12.44
N ILE A 562 0.01 12.23 11.20
CA ILE A 562 -1.11 11.42 10.69
C ILE A 562 -0.74 9.92 10.70
N LEU A 563 0.46 9.55 10.25
CA LEU A 563 0.95 8.16 10.29
C LEU A 563 1.06 7.59 11.71
N LEU A 564 1.58 8.35 12.68
CA LEU A 564 1.59 7.95 14.09
C LEU A 564 0.17 7.69 14.60
N LEU A 565 -0.76 8.62 14.34
CA LEU A 565 -2.16 8.46 14.72
C LEU A 565 -2.79 7.23 14.04
N MET A 566 -2.45 6.95 12.77
CA MET A 566 -2.92 5.76 12.05
C MET A 566 -2.39 4.47 12.68
N ALA A 567 -1.11 4.43 13.07
CA ALA A 567 -0.54 3.30 13.80
C ALA A 567 -1.31 3.01 15.10
N PHE A 568 -1.55 4.04 15.92
CA PHE A 568 -2.33 3.91 17.16
C PHE A 568 -3.79 3.53 16.90
N ALA A 569 -4.43 4.09 15.87
CA ALA A 569 -5.80 3.78 15.48
C ALA A 569 -5.95 2.31 15.05
N THR A 570 -4.99 1.81 14.27
CA THR A 570 -4.95 0.43 13.76
C THR A 570 -4.70 -0.58 14.88
N VAL A 571 -3.74 -0.31 15.79
CA VAL A 571 -3.54 -1.16 16.98
C VAL A 571 -4.80 -1.20 17.86
N LYS A 572 -5.48 -0.05 18.03
CA LYS A 572 -6.76 0.01 18.77
C LYS A 572 -7.86 -0.78 18.08
N ALA A 573 -8.00 -0.66 16.75
CA ALA A 573 -9.03 -1.33 15.98
C ALA A 573 -8.84 -2.86 15.98
N LEU A 574 -7.62 -3.33 15.67
CA LEU A 574 -7.28 -4.75 15.68
C LEU A 574 -7.51 -5.39 17.06
N ARG A 575 -7.23 -4.68 18.16
CA ARG A 575 -7.52 -5.16 19.53
C ARG A 575 -9.02 -5.24 19.85
N ILE A 576 -9.86 -4.48 19.17
CA ILE A 576 -11.33 -4.60 19.30
C ILE A 576 -11.79 -5.79 18.46
N ASP A 577 -11.29 -5.92 17.22
CA ASP A 577 -11.58 -7.03 16.30
C ASP A 577 -11.22 -8.40 16.92
N ASP A 578 -10.01 -8.55 17.46
CA ASP A 578 -9.56 -9.79 18.12
C ASP A 578 -10.48 -10.23 19.26
N ARG A 579 -11.08 -9.28 20.01
CA ARG A 579 -12.07 -9.57 21.06
C ARG A 579 -13.45 -9.93 20.52
N VAL A 580 -13.87 -9.31 19.41
CA VAL A 580 -15.11 -9.67 18.72
C VAL A 580 -14.99 -11.10 18.18
N LEU A 581 -13.82 -11.46 17.61
CA LEU A 581 -13.50 -12.82 17.19
C LEU A 581 -13.43 -13.80 18.36
N GLU A 582 -12.73 -13.49 19.45
CA GLU A 582 -12.69 -14.35 20.64
C GLU A 582 -14.12 -14.58 21.23
N ARG A 583 -15.00 -13.57 21.21
CA ARG A 583 -16.41 -13.70 21.61
C ARG A 583 -17.19 -14.61 20.65
N ALA A 584 -17.00 -14.47 19.34
CA ALA A 584 -17.65 -15.30 18.33
C ALA A 584 -17.20 -16.78 18.43
N GLU A 585 -15.90 -17.04 18.46
CA GLU A 585 -15.31 -18.39 18.62
C GLU A 585 -15.76 -19.06 19.93
N ARG A 586 -15.90 -18.29 21.01
CA ARG A 586 -16.38 -18.79 22.30
C ARG A 586 -17.86 -19.14 22.26
N ASN A 587 -18.69 -18.31 21.63
CA ASN A 587 -20.12 -18.59 21.45
C ASN A 587 -20.32 -19.85 20.59
N GLU A 588 -19.65 -19.94 19.43
CA GLU A 588 -19.73 -21.11 18.56
C GLU A 588 -19.29 -22.40 19.28
N ARG A 589 -18.26 -22.32 20.14
CA ARG A 589 -17.85 -23.46 20.98
C ARG A 589 -18.93 -23.86 21.99
N ILE A 590 -19.62 -22.89 22.60
CA ILE A 590 -20.73 -23.14 23.53
C ILE A 590 -21.92 -23.75 22.79
N ASP A 591 -22.24 -23.27 21.58
CA ASP A 591 -23.33 -23.80 20.76
C ASP A 591 -23.04 -25.25 20.36
N ARG A 592 -21.85 -25.56 19.84
CA ARG A 592 -21.41 -26.94 19.52
C ARG A 592 -21.41 -27.86 20.75
N LEU A 593 -21.02 -27.36 21.93
CA LEU A 593 -21.11 -28.12 23.18
C LEU A 593 -22.57 -28.37 23.59
N THR A 594 -23.45 -27.38 23.40
CA THR A 594 -24.87 -27.48 23.72
C THR A 594 -25.55 -28.48 22.78
N GLU A 595 -25.29 -28.43 21.47
CA GLU A 595 -25.74 -29.42 20.50
C GLU A 595 -25.27 -30.83 20.87
N HIS A 596 -23.99 -31.01 21.20
CA HIS A 596 -23.44 -32.31 21.58
C HIS A 596 -24.06 -32.85 22.88
N MET A 597 -24.23 -32.00 23.90
CA MET A 597 -24.90 -32.37 25.15
C MET A 597 -26.39 -32.66 24.95
N THR A 598 -27.09 -31.91 24.09
CA THR A 598 -28.50 -32.16 23.76
C THR A 598 -28.66 -33.46 22.98
N ALA A 599 -27.78 -33.76 22.02
CA ALA A 599 -27.77 -35.02 21.29
C ALA A 599 -27.51 -36.21 22.22
N GLN A 600 -26.46 -36.15 23.05
CA GLN A 600 -26.18 -37.18 24.05
C GLN A 600 -27.32 -37.35 25.06
N LEU A 601 -27.97 -36.27 25.48
CA LEU A 601 -29.10 -36.34 26.42
C LEU A 601 -30.32 -36.99 25.76
N ALA A 602 -30.62 -36.66 24.49
CA ALA A 602 -31.70 -37.28 23.74
C ALA A 602 -31.47 -38.79 23.53
N GLU A 603 -30.24 -39.18 23.18
CA GLU A 603 -29.83 -40.58 23.01
C GLU A 603 -29.95 -41.37 24.34
N ASN A 604 -29.40 -40.85 25.43
CA ASN A 604 -29.48 -41.49 26.76
C ASN A 604 -30.89 -41.51 27.37
N ILE A 605 -31.79 -40.61 26.97
CA ILE A 605 -33.21 -40.66 27.37
C ILE A 605 -33.95 -41.73 26.57
N GLY A 606 -33.68 -41.88 25.27
CA GLY A 606 -34.28 -42.90 24.41
C GLY A 606 -33.96 -44.34 24.84
N ASP A 607 -32.74 -44.58 25.33
CA ASP A 607 -32.30 -45.91 25.80
C ASP A 607 -32.81 -46.30 27.21
N HIS A 608 -33.54 -45.41 27.90
CA HIS A 608 -34.09 -45.68 29.23
C HIS A 608 -35.64 -45.66 29.24
N PRO A 609 -36.32 -46.78 28.91
CA PRO A 609 -37.80 -46.85 28.87
C PRO A 609 -38.50 -46.63 30.23
N ALA A 610 -37.74 -46.64 31.33
CA ALA A 610 -38.23 -46.23 32.65
C ALA A 610 -38.44 -44.70 32.77
N ILE A 611 -37.74 -43.89 31.96
CA ILE A 611 -37.83 -42.42 32.01
C ILE A 611 -39.06 -41.94 31.24
N GLU A 612 -39.38 -42.52 30.07
CA GLU A 612 -40.64 -42.26 29.36
C GLU A 612 -41.85 -42.46 30.28
N THR A 613 -41.90 -43.58 31.02
CA THR A 613 -42.99 -43.88 31.96
C THR A 613 -43.07 -42.90 33.14
N PHE A 614 -41.97 -42.26 33.55
CA PHE A 614 -42.01 -41.23 34.61
C PHE A 614 -42.44 -39.84 34.11
N VAL A 615 -42.37 -39.56 32.81
CA VAL A 615 -42.73 -38.26 32.23
C VAL A 615 -44.23 -38.18 31.97
N ASP A 616 -44.85 -39.18 31.36
CA ASP A 616 -46.29 -39.19 31.07
C ASP A 616 -47.15 -39.18 32.35
N ASP A 617 -46.94 -40.14 33.26
CA ASP A 617 -47.79 -40.34 34.46
C ASP A 617 -47.88 -39.13 35.38
N ARG A 618 -46.86 -38.25 35.39
CA ARG A 618 -46.84 -37.04 36.23
C ARG A 618 -47.38 -35.79 35.55
N ILE A 619 -47.31 -35.70 34.24
CA ILE A 619 -47.81 -34.54 33.48
C ILE A 619 -49.33 -34.66 33.33
N ASP A 620 -49.85 -35.82 32.91
CA ASP A 620 -51.29 -36.04 32.75
C ASP A 620 -52.07 -35.95 34.06
N TYR A 621 -51.52 -36.49 35.17
CA TYR A 621 -52.12 -36.35 36.50
C TYR A 621 -52.29 -34.88 36.94
N ARG A 622 -51.38 -33.99 36.50
CA ARG A 622 -51.43 -32.55 36.85
C ARG A 622 -52.32 -31.76 35.89
N ILE A 623 -52.23 -32.01 34.58
CA ILE A 623 -53.06 -31.35 33.57
C ILE A 623 -54.56 -31.71 33.75
N GLY A 624 -54.87 -32.97 34.07
CA GLY A 624 -56.24 -33.43 34.31
C GLY A 624 -56.95 -32.78 35.51
N ARG A 625 -56.22 -32.15 36.44
CA ARG A 625 -56.81 -31.43 37.58
C ARG A 625 -57.02 -29.93 37.34
N THR A 626 -56.33 -29.33 36.37
CA THR A 626 -56.53 -27.91 36.00
C THR A 626 -57.71 -27.75 35.04
N ARG A 627 -58.94 -27.89 35.56
CA ARG A 627 -60.14 -27.36 34.88
C ARG A 627 -60.11 -25.83 34.92
N GLY A 628 -59.55 -25.22 33.88
CA GLY A 628 -59.71 -23.79 33.62
C GLY A 628 -61.20 -23.41 33.47
N ALA A 629 -61.58 -22.22 33.91
CA ALA A 629 -62.98 -21.80 34.06
C ALA A 629 -63.74 -21.49 32.75
N PHE A 630 -63.23 -21.91 31.59
CA PHE A 630 -63.81 -21.61 30.28
C PHE A 630 -63.93 -22.87 29.41
N PRO A 631 -65.09 -23.11 28.75
CA PRO A 631 -65.28 -24.26 27.88
C PRO A 631 -64.48 -24.11 26.58
N PRO A 632 -64.00 -25.22 25.98
CA PRO A 632 -63.23 -25.18 24.74
C PRO A 632 -64.08 -24.65 23.58
N ARG A 633 -63.51 -23.71 22.80
CA ARG A 633 -64.12 -23.21 21.57
C ARG A 633 -64.25 -24.36 20.56
N LYS A 634 -65.45 -24.54 20.01
CA LYS A 634 -65.68 -25.49 18.90
C LYS A 634 -64.81 -25.09 17.70
N SER A 635 -64.09 -26.06 17.14
CA SER A 635 -63.50 -25.95 15.81
C SER A 635 -64.60 -25.78 14.76
N GLN A 636 -64.41 -24.83 13.85
CA GLN A 636 -65.16 -24.79 12.58
C GLN A 636 -64.37 -25.58 11.53
N PRO A 637 -65.03 -26.32 10.62
CA PRO A 637 -64.35 -27.11 9.61
C PRO A 637 -64.09 -26.32 8.30
N LYS A 638 -62.88 -26.53 7.77
CA LYS A 638 -62.34 -26.09 6.47
C LYS A 638 -62.01 -24.60 6.33
#